data_AF-A0A086ZL86-F1
#
_entry.id   AF-A0A086ZL86-F1
#
_cell.length_a   1.000
_cell.length_b   1.000
_cell.length_c   1.000
_cell.angle_alpha   90.00
_cell.angle_beta   90.00
_cell.angle_gamma   90.00
#
_symmetry.space_group_name_H-M   'P 1'
#
loop_
_entity.id
_entity.type
_entity.pdbx_description
1 polymer ?
#
loop_
_entity_poly.entity_id
_entity_poly.type
_entity_poly.pdbx_seq_one_letter_code
_entity_poly.pdbx_strand_id
1 'polypeptide(L)'
;MTTHAWERRAARSGEQSREWDESECCGPIRERDLETLTARFRSERQEHGPRTADAAWLDGPFDEWLHRLDDGCDDDAGDDGCCGDCRVDGDRLDAGGRDCDRFADFDDDDDLPCPPLRRDSVAALAVAMRETLPARDALIMSMIAGVECDHASMMQLAADPHADRTRLRLATMLTRSLGDEHMPDERRCAAGMTMLAQIADAVPRRWRAQPCAAMAYVLWWLDDDRAALYAVECLAYDEECTLGGVVLSLLERGAQPSWHR
;
A
#
# COMPACT_ATOMS: atom_id res chain seq x y z
N MET A 1 -53.82 -25.66 8.97
CA MET A 1 -52.84 -24.56 9.16
C MET A 1 -51.47 -25.17 9.00
N THR A 2 -50.94 -25.10 7.79
CA THR A 2 -49.74 -25.80 7.34
C THR A 2 -48.61 -24.78 7.24
N THR A 3 -47.71 -24.78 8.23
CA THR A 3 -46.47 -23.98 8.21
C THR A 3 -45.56 -24.49 7.10
N HIS A 4 -45.07 -23.56 6.28
CA HIS A 4 -44.36 -23.85 5.03
C HIS A 4 -42.91 -24.29 5.29
N ALA A 5 -42.40 -25.17 4.43
CA ALA A 5 -41.06 -25.76 4.55
C ALA A 5 -39.88 -24.76 4.55
N TRP A 6 -40.08 -23.50 4.16
CA TRP A 6 -39.05 -22.45 4.19
C TRP A 6 -38.78 -21.90 5.60
N GLU A 7 -39.77 -21.92 6.51
CA GLU A 7 -39.57 -21.51 7.92
C GLU A 7 -38.61 -22.45 8.66
N ARG A 8 -38.60 -23.73 8.29
CA ARG A 8 -37.64 -24.73 8.82
C ARG A 8 -36.22 -24.60 8.27
N ARG A 9 -36.02 -23.83 7.20
CA ARG A 9 -34.70 -23.53 6.63
C ARG A 9 -34.10 -22.28 7.27
N ALA A 10 -34.93 -21.27 7.59
CA ALA A 10 -34.53 -20.12 8.38
C ALA A 10 -34.09 -20.53 9.81
N ALA A 11 -34.81 -21.47 10.45
CA ALA A 11 -34.45 -21.97 11.78
C ALA A 11 -33.18 -22.83 11.83
N ARG A 12 -32.67 -23.32 10.68
CA ARG A 12 -31.38 -24.04 10.60
C ARG A 12 -30.22 -23.16 10.15
N SER A 13 -30.50 -21.92 9.75
CA SER A 13 -29.47 -20.93 9.41
C SER A 13 -29.09 -20.03 10.58
N GLY A 14 -29.61 -20.34 11.78
CA GLY A 14 -29.36 -19.60 13.02
C GLY A 14 -28.17 -20.10 13.85
N GLU A 15 -27.35 -21.03 13.34
CA GLU A 15 -26.23 -21.58 14.10
C GLU A 15 -24.99 -21.74 13.23
N GLN A 16 -24.51 -20.60 12.72
CA GLN A 16 -23.09 -20.40 12.43
C GLN A 16 -22.82 -18.91 12.45
N SER A 17 -23.06 -18.30 13.62
CA SER A 17 -22.30 -17.12 14.01
C SER A 17 -20.85 -17.57 14.07
N ARG A 18 -20.13 -17.40 12.95
CA ARG A 18 -18.69 -17.19 13.03
C ARG A 18 -18.55 -15.99 13.94
N GLU A 19 -18.20 -16.26 15.19
CA GLU A 19 -17.49 -15.36 16.06
C GLU A 19 -16.37 -14.77 15.20
N TRP A 20 -16.61 -13.57 14.68
CA TRP A 20 -15.58 -12.79 14.02
C TRP A 20 -14.69 -12.35 15.16
N ASP A 21 -13.65 -13.14 15.38
CA ASP A 21 -12.61 -12.81 16.33
C ASP A 21 -11.98 -11.51 15.80
N GLU A 22 -12.29 -10.38 16.44
CA GLU A 22 -11.73 -9.05 16.10
C GLU A 22 -10.19 -9.08 16.16
N SER A 23 -9.61 -10.10 16.83
CA SER A 23 -8.18 -10.43 16.83
C SER A 23 -7.64 -10.86 15.44
N GLU A 24 -8.46 -11.43 14.56
CA GLU A 24 -8.02 -11.84 13.21
C GLU A 24 -7.80 -10.66 12.25
N CYS A 25 -8.38 -9.48 12.51
CA CYS A 25 -8.30 -8.33 11.60
C CYS A 25 -6.93 -7.63 11.60
N CYS A 26 -6.17 -7.75 12.69
CA CYS A 26 -4.86 -7.10 12.85
C CYS A 26 -3.66 -8.03 12.54
N GLY A 27 -3.92 -9.30 12.23
CA GLY A 27 -2.87 -10.28 11.92
C GLY A 27 -2.37 -10.24 10.47
N PRO A 28 -1.13 -10.71 10.20
CA PRO A 28 -0.60 -10.82 8.84
C PRO A 28 -1.56 -11.61 7.94
N ILE A 29 -1.67 -11.20 6.68
CA ILE A 29 -2.47 -11.89 5.68
C ILE A 29 -1.79 -13.22 5.36
N ARG A 30 -2.56 -14.31 5.43
CA ARG A 30 -2.04 -15.66 5.21
C ARG A 30 -1.65 -15.83 3.75
N GLU A 31 -0.55 -16.56 3.50
CA GLU A 31 -0.06 -16.83 2.13
C GLU A 31 -1.14 -17.45 1.24
N ARG A 32 -1.91 -18.41 1.75
CA ARG A 32 -3.02 -19.04 1.03
C ARG A 32 -4.10 -18.04 0.58
N ASP A 33 -4.38 -17.02 1.39
CA ASP A 33 -5.43 -16.04 1.08
C ASP A 33 -4.96 -15.15 -0.08
N LEU A 34 -3.70 -14.70 -0.06
CA LEU A 34 -3.11 -13.94 -1.16
C LEU A 34 -2.92 -14.77 -2.43
N GLU A 35 -2.60 -16.06 -2.33
CA GLU A 35 -2.56 -16.97 -3.49
C GLU A 35 -3.93 -17.09 -4.14
N THR A 36 -4.98 -17.20 -3.32
CA THR A 36 -6.38 -17.26 -3.80
C THR A 36 -6.76 -15.96 -4.50
N LEU A 37 -6.42 -14.80 -3.91
CA LEU A 37 -6.64 -13.50 -4.54
C LEU A 37 -5.82 -13.32 -5.82
N THR A 38 -4.57 -13.77 -5.84
CA THR A 38 -3.71 -13.73 -7.03
C THR A 38 -4.31 -14.56 -8.17
N ALA A 39 -4.79 -15.78 -7.86
CA ALA A 39 -5.46 -16.63 -8.84
C ALA A 39 -6.75 -15.98 -9.38
N ARG A 40 -7.54 -15.35 -8.50
CA ARG A 40 -8.74 -14.61 -8.89
C ARG A 40 -8.39 -13.44 -9.81
N PHE A 41 -7.42 -12.62 -9.44
CA PHE A 41 -6.98 -11.47 -10.26
C PHE A 41 -6.54 -11.92 -11.66
N ARG A 42 -5.75 -12.99 -11.75
CA ARG A 42 -5.35 -13.58 -13.04
C ARG A 42 -6.54 -14.09 -13.86
N SER A 43 -7.51 -14.76 -13.22
CA SER A 43 -8.73 -15.24 -13.89
C SER A 43 -9.54 -14.08 -14.46
N GLU A 44 -9.75 -13.02 -13.68
CA GLU A 44 -10.48 -11.83 -14.12
C GLU A 44 -9.79 -11.15 -15.32
N ARG A 45 -8.45 -11.03 -15.30
CA ARG A 45 -7.68 -10.52 -16.45
C ARG A 45 -7.79 -11.40 -17.68
N GLN A 46 -7.86 -12.72 -17.51
CA GLN A 46 -8.04 -13.66 -18.61
C GLN A 46 -9.46 -13.57 -19.20
N GLU A 47 -10.48 -13.38 -18.37
CA GLU A 47 -11.89 -13.34 -18.78
C GLU A 47 -12.31 -11.98 -19.37
N HIS A 48 -11.85 -10.88 -18.77
CA HIS A 48 -12.31 -9.52 -19.09
C HIS A 48 -11.26 -8.65 -19.78
N GLY A 49 -10.04 -9.18 -19.93
CA GLY A 49 -8.88 -8.47 -20.43
C GLY A 49 -8.19 -7.62 -19.34
N PRO A 50 -6.86 -7.37 -19.46
CA PRO A 50 -6.09 -6.66 -18.44
C PRO A 50 -6.67 -5.30 -18.06
N ARG A 51 -7.03 -4.48 -19.05
CA ARG A 51 -7.53 -3.12 -18.80
C ARG A 51 -8.79 -3.08 -17.95
N THR A 52 -9.77 -3.94 -18.25
CA THR A 52 -11.04 -3.94 -17.52
C THR A 52 -10.86 -4.52 -16.12
N ALA A 53 -10.11 -5.61 -16.00
CA ALA A 53 -9.87 -6.29 -14.73
C ALA A 53 -9.00 -5.45 -13.79
N ASP A 54 -7.89 -4.90 -14.27
CA ASP A 54 -7.00 -4.05 -13.48
C ASP A 54 -7.77 -2.81 -12.97
N ALA A 55 -8.65 -2.23 -13.81
CA ALA A 55 -9.47 -1.10 -13.40
C ALA A 55 -10.49 -1.45 -12.31
N ALA A 56 -11.23 -2.54 -12.49
CA ALA A 56 -12.20 -2.99 -11.50
C ALA A 56 -11.55 -3.43 -10.18
N TRP A 57 -10.35 -4.02 -10.24
CA TRP A 57 -9.61 -4.49 -9.06
C TRP A 57 -9.05 -3.33 -8.22
N LEU A 58 -8.59 -2.26 -8.87
CA LEU A 58 -7.89 -1.16 -8.22
C LEU A 58 -8.77 0.05 -7.88
N ASP A 59 -10.02 0.09 -8.35
CA ASP A 59 -10.92 1.24 -8.15
C ASP A 59 -11.07 1.66 -6.68
N GLY A 60 -11.50 0.73 -5.83
CA GLY A 60 -11.65 0.96 -4.39
C GLY A 60 -10.32 1.14 -3.65
N PRO A 61 -9.30 0.28 -3.87
CA PRO A 61 -8.01 0.45 -3.22
C PRO A 61 -7.29 1.75 -3.56
N PHE A 62 -7.41 2.26 -4.80
CA PHE A 62 -6.82 3.56 -5.19
C PHE A 62 -7.60 4.75 -4.62
N ASP A 63 -8.93 4.66 -4.54
CA ASP A 63 -9.75 5.68 -3.88
C ASP A 63 -9.38 5.81 -2.41
N GLU A 64 -9.28 4.69 -1.69
CA GLU A 64 -8.85 4.69 -0.29
C GLU A 64 -7.41 5.19 -0.14
N TRP A 65 -6.49 4.73 -0.99
CA TRP A 65 -5.10 5.19 -0.98
C TRP A 65 -4.99 6.71 -1.14
N LEU A 66 -5.68 7.30 -2.11
CA LEU A 66 -5.64 8.75 -2.35
C LEU A 66 -6.28 9.53 -1.21
N HIS A 67 -7.42 9.07 -0.70
CA HIS A 67 -8.05 9.68 0.47
C HIS A 67 -7.07 9.75 1.65
N ARG A 68 -6.32 8.66 1.92
CA ARG A 68 -5.31 8.66 3.00
C ARG A 68 -4.05 9.48 2.69
N LEU A 69 -3.71 9.67 1.42
CA LEU A 69 -2.61 10.57 1.03
C LEU A 69 -2.99 12.05 1.19
N ASP A 70 -4.26 12.39 0.94
CA ASP A 70 -4.77 13.76 0.97
C ASP A 70 -5.17 14.20 2.40
N ASP A 71 -5.77 13.30 3.19
CA ASP A 71 -6.23 13.54 4.57
C ASP A 71 -5.08 13.64 5.59
N GLY A 72 -3.82 13.66 5.15
CA GLY A 72 -2.63 13.48 6.00
C GLY A 72 -2.75 14.21 7.34
N CYS A 73 -3.07 13.45 8.40
CA CYS A 73 -3.46 13.93 9.72
C CYS A 73 -4.12 15.32 9.68
N ASP A 74 -5.38 15.42 9.26
CA ASP A 74 -6.18 16.62 9.53
C ASP A 74 -6.05 16.94 11.04
N ASP A 75 -5.46 18.10 11.36
CA ASP A 75 -5.31 18.68 12.72
C ASP A 75 -6.67 18.94 13.42
N ASP A 76 -7.78 18.58 12.78
CA ASP A 76 -9.10 18.58 13.39
C ASP A 76 -9.33 17.23 14.08
N ALA A 77 -8.69 17.07 15.25
CA ALA A 77 -9.19 16.21 16.32
C ALA A 77 -10.57 16.73 16.77
N GLY A 78 -11.57 16.54 15.92
CA GLY A 78 -12.97 16.56 16.26
C GLY A 78 -13.22 15.37 17.18
N ASP A 79 -13.58 15.70 18.41
CA ASP A 79 -14.02 14.87 19.53
C ASP A 79 -15.14 13.88 19.15
N ASP A 80 -14.84 12.87 18.34
CA ASP A 80 -15.71 11.75 18.05
C ASP A 80 -14.91 10.45 18.22
N GLY A 81 -15.05 9.87 19.42
CA GLY A 81 -14.21 8.81 19.93
C GLY A 81 -14.22 7.49 19.13
N CYS A 82 -13.04 6.92 18.97
CA CYS A 82 -12.84 5.50 18.75
C CYS A 82 -11.74 4.97 19.68
N CYS A 83 -11.98 3.78 20.24
CA CYS A 83 -11.19 3.02 21.23
C CYS A 83 -11.13 3.56 22.67
N GLY A 84 -12.30 3.66 23.29
CA GLY A 84 -12.37 3.51 24.75
C GLY A 84 -11.94 2.09 25.15
N ASP A 85 -10.91 2.04 25.99
CA ASP A 85 -10.47 0.90 26.83
C ASP A 85 -9.28 0.07 26.34
N CYS A 86 -8.10 0.71 26.36
CA CYS A 86 -6.85 0.03 26.71
C CYS A 86 -6.35 0.56 28.06
N ARG A 87 -7.03 0.18 29.15
CA ARG A 87 -6.41 0.26 30.48
C ARG A 87 -5.32 -0.81 30.57
N VAL A 88 -4.06 -0.37 30.50
CA VAL A 88 -2.91 -1.22 30.81
C VAL A 88 -2.84 -1.35 32.33
N ASP A 89 -3.41 -2.44 32.87
CA ASP A 89 -3.06 -2.90 34.21
C ASP A 89 -1.72 -3.65 34.12
N GLY A 90 -0.78 -3.19 34.95
CA GLY A 90 0.63 -3.57 34.89
C GLY A 90 0.97 -4.98 35.34
N ASP A 91 2.25 -5.28 35.11
CA ASP A 91 3.06 -6.41 35.58
C ASP A 91 2.81 -7.78 34.93
N ARG A 92 3.74 -8.20 34.04
CA ARG A 92 4.85 -9.13 34.39
C ARG A 92 5.42 -9.84 33.16
N LEU A 93 6.72 -9.66 33.00
CA LEU A 93 7.72 -10.35 32.16
C LEU A 93 7.41 -11.83 31.84
N ASP A 94 7.50 -12.26 30.57
CA ASP A 94 8.59 -13.14 30.06
C ASP A 94 8.52 -13.43 28.53
N ALA A 95 9.71 -13.53 27.94
CA ALA A 95 10.18 -14.26 26.76
C ALA A 95 9.37 -14.34 25.44
N GLY A 96 9.88 -13.66 24.40
CA GLY A 96 9.59 -13.99 23.01
C GLY A 96 9.94 -12.89 22.01
N GLY A 97 11.17 -12.36 22.06
CA GLY A 97 11.62 -11.26 21.21
C GLY A 97 11.47 -11.55 19.71
N ARG A 98 10.45 -10.95 19.10
CA ARG A 98 10.45 -10.61 17.68
C ARG A 98 10.95 -9.17 17.63
N ASP A 99 12.04 -8.96 16.89
CA ASP A 99 12.52 -7.63 16.51
C ASP A 99 11.36 -6.83 15.89
N CYS A 100 10.74 -5.95 16.67
CA CYS A 100 9.85 -4.90 16.19
C CYS A 100 10.52 -3.51 16.24
N ASP A 101 11.79 -3.43 16.62
CA ASP A 101 12.55 -2.18 16.73
C ASP A 101 13.17 -1.79 15.37
N ARG A 102 12.33 -1.48 14.36
CA ARG A 102 12.80 -0.90 13.08
C ARG A 102 12.26 0.50 12.78
N PHE A 103 11.37 1.06 13.59
CA PHE A 103 10.74 2.36 13.30
C PHE A 103 10.51 3.24 14.53
N ALA A 104 11.53 3.43 15.36
CA ALA A 104 11.47 4.40 16.45
C ALA A 104 12.67 5.34 16.36
N ASP A 105 12.53 6.38 15.55
CA ASP A 105 13.29 7.64 15.63
C ASP A 105 12.44 8.81 15.07
N PHE A 106 11.11 8.76 15.25
CA PHE A 106 10.25 9.94 15.14
C PHE A 106 9.81 10.30 16.56
N ASP A 107 10.67 11.05 17.26
CA ASP A 107 10.32 11.69 18.53
C ASP A 107 9.47 12.94 18.23
N ASP A 108 8.15 12.78 18.11
CA ASP A 108 7.16 13.85 18.33
C ASP A 108 5.85 13.22 18.87
N ASP A 109 5.55 13.52 20.14
CA ASP A 109 4.57 12.87 21.03
C ASP A 109 3.08 13.26 20.75
N ASP A 110 2.68 13.56 19.51
CA ASP A 110 1.27 13.91 19.18
C ASP A 110 0.77 13.43 17.80
N ASP A 111 1.49 12.52 17.11
CA ASP A 111 1.02 11.88 15.88
C ASP A 111 0.31 10.56 16.19
N LEU A 112 -1.01 10.58 16.41
CA LEU A 112 -1.78 9.34 16.22
C LEU A 112 -1.63 8.93 14.75
N PRO A 113 -1.12 7.73 14.44
CA PRO A 113 -0.92 7.33 13.05
C PRO A 113 -2.25 7.39 12.31
N CYS A 114 -2.25 8.00 11.13
CA CYS A 114 -3.36 7.95 10.17
C CYS A 114 -3.97 6.53 10.16
N PRO A 115 -5.30 6.37 10.22
CA PRO A 115 -5.88 5.05 10.39
C PRO A 115 -5.40 4.12 9.28
N PRO A 116 -5.07 2.85 9.57
CA PRO A 116 -4.48 1.95 8.58
C PRO A 116 -5.39 1.78 7.35
N LEU A 117 -4.78 1.45 6.20
CA LEU A 117 -5.52 0.93 5.05
C LEU A 117 -6.35 -0.28 5.48
N ARG A 118 -7.56 -0.39 4.95
CA ARG A 118 -8.39 -1.58 5.11
C ARG A 118 -7.63 -2.80 4.61
N ARG A 119 -7.79 -3.92 5.32
CA ARG A 119 -7.12 -5.18 5.02
C ARG A 119 -7.34 -5.66 3.59
N ASP A 120 -8.55 -5.47 3.06
CA ASP A 120 -8.89 -5.84 1.69
C ASP A 120 -8.12 -4.98 0.67
N SER A 121 -7.96 -3.68 0.94
CA SER A 121 -7.15 -2.77 0.13
C SER A 121 -5.66 -3.13 0.18
N VAL A 122 -5.14 -3.47 1.37
CA VAL A 122 -3.77 -3.98 1.53
C VAL A 122 -3.54 -5.24 0.69
N ALA A 123 -4.45 -6.22 0.79
CA ALA A 123 -4.35 -7.47 0.04
C ALA A 123 -4.44 -7.23 -1.48
N ALA A 124 -5.38 -6.38 -1.91
CA ALA A 124 -5.59 -6.06 -3.32
C ALA A 124 -4.40 -5.33 -3.93
N LEU A 125 -3.83 -4.34 -3.24
CA LEU A 125 -2.64 -3.59 -3.68
C LEU A 125 -1.42 -4.50 -3.74
N ALA A 126 -1.20 -5.36 -2.74
CA ALA A 126 -0.10 -6.32 -2.75
C ALA A 126 -0.17 -7.28 -3.94
N VAL A 127 -1.36 -7.84 -4.21
CA VAL A 127 -1.59 -8.70 -5.38
C VAL A 127 -1.34 -7.93 -6.68
N ALA A 128 -1.92 -6.74 -6.81
CA ALA A 128 -1.79 -5.94 -8.02
C ALA A 128 -0.32 -5.57 -8.30
N MET A 129 0.42 -5.06 -7.32
CA MET A 129 1.84 -4.70 -7.48
C MET A 129 2.70 -5.88 -7.91
N ARG A 130 2.43 -7.08 -7.37
CA ARG A 130 3.17 -8.30 -7.74
C ARG A 130 2.89 -8.73 -9.18
N GLU A 131 1.66 -8.54 -9.64
CA GLU A 131 1.20 -9.04 -10.93
C GLU A 131 1.35 -8.01 -12.07
N THR A 132 1.39 -6.71 -11.74
CA THR A 132 1.50 -5.61 -12.70
C THR A 132 2.39 -4.48 -12.16
N LEU A 133 3.54 -4.26 -12.80
CA LEU A 133 4.40 -3.10 -12.51
C LEU A 133 3.68 -1.74 -12.60
N PRO A 134 2.75 -1.52 -13.56
CA PRO A 134 1.98 -0.28 -13.61
C PRO A 134 1.18 0.06 -12.35
N ALA A 135 0.73 -0.94 -11.57
CA ALA A 135 0.03 -0.68 -10.32
C ALA A 135 0.97 -0.05 -9.28
N ARG A 136 2.20 -0.56 -9.16
CA ARG A 136 3.25 0.03 -8.31
C ARG A 136 3.61 1.43 -8.79
N ASP A 137 3.81 1.62 -10.10
CA ASP A 137 4.21 2.90 -10.66
C ASP A 137 3.11 3.96 -10.44
N ALA A 138 1.83 3.59 -10.46
CA ALA A 138 0.73 4.49 -10.11
C ALA A 138 0.81 4.99 -8.66
N LEU A 139 1.14 4.11 -7.70
CA LEU A 139 1.34 4.51 -6.30
C LEU A 139 2.53 5.46 -6.15
N ILE A 140 3.66 5.15 -6.81
CA ILE A 140 4.84 6.04 -6.82
C ILE A 140 4.48 7.42 -7.39
N MET A 141 3.83 7.44 -8.55
CA MET A 141 3.41 8.69 -9.20
C MET A 141 2.47 9.51 -8.32
N SER A 142 1.56 8.85 -7.58
CA SER A 142 0.64 9.54 -6.67
C SER A 142 1.36 10.27 -5.53
N MET A 143 2.54 9.80 -5.12
CA MET A 143 3.36 10.48 -4.10
C MET A 143 4.23 11.57 -4.72
N ILE A 144 4.95 11.27 -5.80
CA ILE A 144 5.97 12.21 -6.34
C ILE A 144 5.38 13.34 -7.19
N ALA A 145 4.23 13.14 -7.84
CA ALA A 145 3.56 14.18 -8.64
C ALA A 145 2.47 14.91 -7.84
N GLY A 146 2.28 14.55 -6.56
CA GLY A 146 1.31 15.17 -5.67
C GLY A 146 -0.11 15.17 -6.23
N VAL A 147 -0.80 16.29 -6.03
CA VAL A 147 -2.19 16.52 -6.46
C VAL A 147 -2.40 16.46 -7.97
N GLU A 148 -1.35 16.50 -8.79
CA GLU A 148 -1.48 16.33 -10.25
C GLU A 148 -1.85 14.88 -10.64
N CYS A 149 -1.59 13.91 -9.74
CA CYS A 149 -1.91 12.51 -9.95
C CYS A 149 -3.21 12.12 -9.24
N ASP A 150 -4.34 12.48 -9.86
CA ASP A 150 -5.69 12.11 -9.39
C ASP A 150 -6.03 10.62 -9.61
N HIS A 151 -7.16 10.18 -9.07
CA HIS A 151 -7.68 8.81 -9.21
C HIS A 151 -7.76 8.38 -10.67
N ALA A 152 -8.29 9.24 -11.53
CA ALA A 152 -8.42 8.97 -12.96
C ALA A 152 -7.05 8.79 -13.65
N SER A 153 -6.02 9.50 -13.20
CA SER A 153 -4.65 9.34 -13.66
C SER A 153 -4.06 8.03 -13.18
N MET A 154 -4.12 7.72 -11.88
CA MET A 154 -3.67 6.44 -11.33
C MET A 154 -4.32 5.25 -12.05
N MET A 155 -5.63 5.35 -12.31
CA MET A 155 -6.39 4.33 -13.02
C MET A 155 -5.90 4.14 -14.47
N GLN A 156 -5.62 5.23 -15.17
CA GLN A 156 -5.04 5.18 -16.52
C GLN A 156 -3.64 4.55 -16.53
N LEU A 157 -2.81 4.88 -15.53
CA LEU A 157 -1.48 4.31 -15.38
C LEU A 157 -1.55 2.79 -15.21
N ALA A 158 -2.39 2.32 -14.27
CA ALA A 158 -2.47 0.91 -13.94
C ALA A 158 -3.14 0.07 -15.04
N ALA A 159 -4.29 0.52 -15.55
CA ALA A 159 -5.14 -0.27 -16.43
C ALA A 159 -4.82 -0.10 -17.93
N ASP A 160 -4.21 1.01 -18.33
CA ASP A 160 -3.95 1.33 -19.74
C ASP A 160 -2.53 1.90 -19.98
N PRO A 161 -1.47 1.23 -19.46
CA PRO A 161 -0.10 1.77 -19.41
C PRO A 161 0.52 2.03 -20.79
N HIS A 162 0.08 1.31 -21.83
CA HIS A 162 0.67 1.36 -23.16
C HIS A 162 -0.05 2.30 -24.13
N ALA A 163 -1.19 2.88 -23.73
CA ALA A 163 -1.83 3.89 -24.56
C ALA A 163 -0.94 5.13 -24.69
N ASP A 164 -0.81 5.68 -25.89
CA ASP A 164 0.06 6.83 -26.16
C ASP A 164 -0.23 8.01 -25.23
N ARG A 165 -1.52 8.24 -24.94
CA ARG A 165 -1.97 9.26 -23.97
C ARG A 165 -1.37 9.03 -22.57
N THR A 166 -1.33 7.78 -22.10
CA THR A 166 -0.82 7.42 -20.77
C THR A 166 0.70 7.63 -20.73
N ARG A 167 1.41 7.22 -21.78
CA ARG A 167 2.87 7.41 -21.91
C ARG A 167 3.24 8.89 -21.96
N LEU A 168 2.51 9.70 -22.74
CA LEU A 168 2.70 11.15 -22.80
C LEU A 168 2.40 11.82 -21.46
N ARG A 169 1.35 11.38 -20.77
CA ARG A 169 1.00 11.90 -19.44
C ARG A 169 2.06 11.56 -18.40
N LEU A 170 2.51 10.30 -18.35
CA LEU A 170 3.63 9.86 -17.51
C LEU A 170 4.89 10.69 -17.78
N ALA A 171 5.28 10.81 -19.04
CA ALA A 171 6.48 11.59 -19.40
C ALA A 171 6.35 13.04 -18.96
N THR A 172 5.16 13.65 -19.12
CA THR A 172 4.89 15.03 -18.69
C THR A 172 4.96 15.16 -17.17
N MET A 173 4.30 14.27 -16.42
CA MET A 173 4.30 14.26 -14.96
C MET A 173 5.72 14.06 -14.43
N LEU A 174 6.45 13.06 -14.93
CA LEU A 174 7.84 12.82 -14.55
C LEU A 174 8.77 13.98 -14.88
N THR A 175 8.62 14.61 -16.05
CA THR A 175 9.47 15.76 -16.41
C THR A 175 9.22 16.96 -15.49
N ARG A 176 7.98 17.14 -15.02
CA ARG A 176 7.61 18.21 -14.11
C ARG A 176 8.01 17.91 -12.66
N SER A 177 7.65 16.73 -12.17
CA SER A 177 7.94 16.31 -10.80
C SER A 177 9.44 16.16 -10.58
N LEU A 178 10.17 15.65 -11.58
CA LEU A 178 11.64 15.52 -11.57
C LEU A 178 12.36 16.75 -12.18
N GLY A 179 11.67 17.89 -12.29
CA GLY A 179 12.28 19.16 -12.72
C GLY A 179 12.96 19.89 -11.56
N ASP A 180 13.73 20.94 -11.87
CA ASP A 180 14.48 21.74 -10.87
C ASP A 180 13.57 22.55 -9.92
N GLU A 181 12.24 22.56 -10.13
CA GLU A 181 11.29 23.45 -9.43
C GLU A 181 10.33 22.72 -8.46
N HIS A 182 10.33 21.39 -8.40
CA HIS A 182 9.35 20.65 -7.60
C HIS A 182 9.99 19.95 -6.40
N MET A 183 9.95 20.62 -5.25
CA MET A 183 10.26 20.02 -3.96
C MET A 183 9.25 18.91 -3.64
N PRO A 184 9.67 17.79 -3.02
CA PRO A 184 8.76 16.75 -2.59
C PRO A 184 7.74 17.28 -1.56
N ASP A 185 6.51 16.77 -1.66
CA ASP A 185 5.54 16.91 -0.57
C ASP A 185 5.89 15.86 0.51
N GLU A 186 6.65 16.30 1.52
CA GLU A 186 7.13 15.44 2.61
C GLU A 186 5.98 14.76 3.36
N ARG A 187 4.88 15.48 3.64
CA ARG A 187 3.72 14.94 4.36
C ARG A 187 3.06 13.84 3.54
N ARG A 188 2.80 14.11 2.26
CA ARG A 188 2.22 13.12 1.35
C ARG A 188 3.12 11.89 1.20
N CYS A 189 4.42 12.11 1.05
CA CYS A 189 5.38 11.01 0.96
C CYS A 189 5.41 10.20 2.26
N ALA A 190 5.40 10.83 3.43
CA ALA A 190 5.36 10.15 4.73
C ALA A 190 4.09 9.29 4.87
N ALA A 191 2.91 9.82 4.54
CA ALA A 191 1.66 9.06 4.55
C ALA A 191 1.73 7.83 3.61
N GLY A 192 2.21 8.03 2.38
CA GLY A 192 2.38 6.94 1.42
C GLY A 192 3.40 5.89 1.86
N MET A 193 4.50 6.32 2.49
CA MET A 193 5.50 5.43 3.07
C MET A 193 4.93 4.58 4.21
N THR A 194 4.15 5.17 5.11
CA THR A 194 3.44 4.44 6.17
C THR A 194 2.51 3.37 5.61
N MET A 195 1.75 3.71 4.56
CA MET A 195 0.86 2.74 3.90
C MET A 195 1.63 1.62 3.17
N LEU A 196 2.75 1.93 2.51
CA LEU A 196 3.61 0.91 1.88
C LEU A 196 4.26 -0.01 2.90
N ALA A 197 4.71 0.53 4.03
CA ALA A 197 5.24 -0.24 5.15
C ALA A 197 4.16 -1.16 5.72
N GLN A 198 2.94 -0.64 5.93
CA GLN A 198 1.80 -1.44 6.35
C GLN A 198 1.54 -2.62 5.39
N ILE A 199 1.59 -2.38 4.08
CA ILE A 199 1.45 -3.44 3.08
C ILE A 199 2.58 -4.46 3.21
N ALA A 200 3.83 -4.02 3.29
CA ALA A 200 4.98 -4.91 3.39
C ALA A 200 4.95 -5.79 4.65
N ASP A 201 4.54 -5.23 5.79
CA ASP A 201 4.45 -5.95 7.06
C ASP A 201 3.30 -6.95 7.11
N ALA A 202 2.16 -6.58 6.51
CA ALA A 202 0.98 -7.43 6.48
C ALA A 202 1.12 -8.64 5.55
N VAL A 203 2.01 -8.63 4.56
CA VAL A 203 2.10 -9.68 3.55
C VAL A 203 3.29 -10.65 3.74
N PRO A 204 3.18 -11.90 3.28
CA PRO A 204 4.30 -12.84 3.26
C PRO A 204 5.41 -12.40 2.29
N ARG A 205 6.61 -12.96 2.49
CA ARG A 205 7.85 -12.62 1.77
C ARG A 205 7.70 -12.45 0.25
N ARG A 206 6.92 -13.31 -0.41
CA ARG A 206 6.74 -13.29 -1.89
C ARG A 206 6.02 -12.04 -2.44
N TRP A 207 5.35 -11.25 -1.59
CA TRP A 207 4.67 -10.01 -1.99
C TRP A 207 5.38 -8.75 -1.47
N ARG A 208 6.47 -8.89 -0.70
CA ARG A 208 7.16 -7.75 -0.08
C ARG A 208 8.08 -6.98 -1.04
N ALA A 209 8.59 -7.63 -2.09
CA ALA A 209 9.56 -7.01 -2.98
C ALA A 209 9.08 -5.68 -3.57
N GLN A 210 7.85 -5.64 -4.11
CA GLN A 210 7.34 -4.46 -4.80
C GLN A 210 7.03 -3.26 -3.89
N PRO A 211 6.38 -3.40 -2.72
CA PRO A 211 6.23 -2.28 -1.79
C PRO A 211 7.59 -1.79 -1.26
N CYS A 212 8.54 -2.69 -0.95
CA CYS A 212 9.90 -2.29 -0.57
C CYS A 212 10.61 -1.52 -1.70
N ALA A 213 10.46 -1.93 -2.97
CA ALA A 213 11.04 -1.22 -4.09
C ALA A 213 10.42 0.18 -4.31
N ALA A 214 9.11 0.32 -4.10
CA ALA A 214 8.45 1.62 -4.14
C ALA A 214 8.96 2.54 -3.03
N MET A 215 9.09 2.03 -1.80
CA MET A 215 9.68 2.76 -0.67
C MET A 215 11.12 3.20 -0.97
N ALA A 216 11.95 2.31 -1.52
CA ALA A 216 13.33 2.61 -1.90
C ALA A 216 13.41 3.79 -2.89
N TYR A 217 12.54 3.79 -3.90
CA TYR A 217 12.51 4.85 -4.90
C TYR A 217 12.05 6.19 -4.33
N VAL A 218 11.00 6.20 -3.50
CA VAL A 218 10.51 7.43 -2.87
C VAL A 218 11.52 7.99 -1.88
N LEU A 219 12.18 7.15 -1.08
CA LEU A 219 13.24 7.59 -0.18
C LEU A 219 14.44 8.15 -0.96
N TRP A 220 14.83 7.54 -2.08
CA TRP A 220 15.84 8.12 -2.96
C TRP A 220 15.37 9.48 -3.49
N TRP A 221 14.10 9.60 -3.87
CA TRP A 221 13.51 10.86 -4.32
C TRP A 221 13.49 11.94 -3.24
N LEU A 222 13.47 11.56 -1.96
CA LEU A 222 13.54 12.44 -0.78
C LEU A 222 14.98 12.74 -0.32
N ASP A 223 16.00 12.21 -1.01
CA ASP A 223 17.41 12.21 -0.58
C ASP A 223 17.62 11.61 0.84
N ASP A 224 16.88 10.52 1.13
CA ASP A 224 16.96 9.82 2.41
C ASP A 224 17.85 8.55 2.31
N ASP A 225 18.85 8.46 3.18
CA ASP A 225 19.84 7.37 3.23
C ASP A 225 19.21 5.97 3.39
N ARG A 226 18.00 5.87 3.96
CA ARG A 226 17.27 4.61 4.10
C ARG A 226 16.88 4.00 2.75
N ALA A 227 16.94 4.75 1.65
CA ALA A 227 16.73 4.25 0.29
C ALA A 227 17.58 3.00 -0.01
N ALA A 228 18.84 3.00 0.43
CA ALA A 228 19.75 1.87 0.23
C ALA A 228 19.28 0.60 0.95
N LEU A 229 18.73 0.74 2.16
CA LEU A 229 18.24 -0.39 2.96
C LEU A 229 17.10 -1.10 2.23
N TYR A 230 16.12 -0.35 1.74
CA TYR A 230 14.97 -0.91 1.03
C TYR A 230 15.31 -1.43 -0.36
N ALA A 231 16.28 -0.81 -1.05
CA ALA A 231 16.76 -1.30 -2.33
C ALA A 231 17.40 -2.69 -2.18
N VAL A 232 18.25 -2.90 -1.17
CA VAL A 232 18.84 -4.20 -0.88
C VAL A 232 17.77 -5.20 -0.39
N GLU A 233 16.86 -4.76 0.48
CA GLU A 233 15.81 -5.63 1.02
C GLU A 233 14.87 -6.15 -0.07
N CYS A 234 14.41 -5.30 -0.99
CA CYS A 234 13.54 -5.74 -2.08
C CYS A 234 14.22 -6.75 -3.00
N LEU A 235 15.52 -6.58 -3.27
CA LEU A 235 16.32 -7.53 -4.06
C LEU A 235 16.55 -8.85 -3.32
N ALA A 236 16.63 -8.84 -1.99
CA ALA A 236 16.69 -10.05 -1.18
C ALA A 236 15.35 -10.83 -1.18
N TYR A 237 14.24 -10.19 -1.53
CA TYR A 237 12.95 -10.84 -1.75
C TYR A 237 12.77 -11.31 -3.19
N ASP A 238 13.24 -10.52 -4.16
CA ASP A 238 13.16 -10.79 -5.60
C ASP A 238 14.38 -10.18 -6.31
N GLU A 239 15.33 -11.04 -6.69
CA GLU A 239 16.58 -10.62 -7.36
C GLU A 239 16.32 -9.96 -8.72
N GLU A 240 15.16 -10.22 -9.33
CA GLU A 240 14.73 -9.65 -10.60
C GLU A 240 13.93 -8.35 -10.43
N CYS A 241 13.86 -7.80 -9.21
CA CYS A 241 13.17 -6.55 -8.94
C CYS A 241 13.87 -5.37 -9.64
N THR A 242 13.39 -5.04 -10.83
CA THR A 242 13.98 -4.02 -11.70
C THR A 242 14.12 -2.65 -11.04
N LEU A 243 13.12 -2.22 -10.27
CA LEU A 243 13.16 -0.92 -9.59
C LEU A 243 14.20 -0.90 -8.46
N GLY A 244 14.32 -1.98 -7.70
CA GLY A 244 15.39 -2.12 -6.69
C GLY A 244 16.78 -2.00 -7.30
N GLY A 245 17.02 -2.69 -8.41
CA GLY A 245 18.27 -2.58 -9.16
C GLY A 245 18.53 -1.18 -9.71
N VAL A 246 17.49 -0.47 -10.17
CA VAL A 246 17.59 0.93 -10.62
C VAL A 246 17.98 1.86 -9.47
N VAL A 247 17.33 1.76 -8.31
CA VAL A 247 17.64 2.61 -7.15
C VAL A 247 19.06 2.38 -6.66
N LEU A 248 19.50 1.12 -6.53
CA LEU A 248 20.88 0.80 -6.16
C LEU A 248 21.88 1.41 -7.16
N SER A 249 21.57 1.29 -8.45
CA SER A 249 22.35 1.90 -9.53
C SER A 249 22.44 3.43 -9.44
N LEU A 250 21.38 4.12 -9.02
CA LEU A 250 21.38 5.57 -8.82
C LEU A 250 22.29 5.95 -7.64
N LEU A 251 22.16 5.24 -6.52
CA LEU A 251 22.95 5.43 -5.31
C LEU A 251 24.45 5.19 -5.56
N GLU A 252 24.82 4.09 -6.23
CA GLU A 252 26.22 3.77 -6.57
C GLU A 252 26.89 4.84 -7.43
N ARG A 253 26.10 5.56 -8.24
CA ARG A 253 26.59 6.65 -9.12
C ARG A 253 26.58 8.01 -8.42
N GLY A 254 26.12 8.10 -7.17
CA GLY A 254 25.90 9.37 -6.48
C GLY A 254 24.89 10.27 -7.19
N ALA A 255 23.92 9.67 -7.90
CA ALA A 255 22.87 10.42 -8.56
C ALA A 255 21.86 10.90 -7.50
N GLN A 256 21.60 12.20 -7.48
CA GLN A 256 20.65 12.84 -6.57
C GLN A 256 19.39 13.29 -7.31
N PRO A 257 18.27 13.47 -6.59
CA PRO A 257 17.08 14.11 -7.14
C PRO A 257 17.40 15.48 -7.75
N SER A 258 16.64 15.89 -8.76
CA SER A 258 16.83 17.16 -9.46
C SER A 258 16.76 18.37 -8.53
N TRP A 259 15.83 18.36 -7.58
CA TRP A 259 15.58 19.45 -6.64
C TRP A 259 16.68 19.59 -5.57
N HIS A 260 17.56 18.61 -5.41
CA HIS A 260 18.63 18.62 -4.39
C HIS A 260 19.87 19.47 -4.80
N ARG A 261 19.85 20.17 -5.95
CA ARG A 261 21.01 20.94 -6.44
C ARG A 261 21.17 22.33 -5.88
#